data_AF-A0A920RZX9-F1
#
_entry.id   AF-A0A920RZX9-F1
#
_cell.length_a   1.000
_cell.length_b   1.000
_cell.length_c   1.000
_cell.angle_alpha   90.00
_cell.angle_beta   90.00
_cell.angle_gamma   90.00
#
_symmetry.space_group_name_H-M   'P 1'
#
loop_
_entity.id
_entity.type
_entity.pdbx_description
1 polymer ?
#
loop_
_entity_poly.entity_id
_entity_poly.type
_entity_poly.pdbx_seq_one_letter_code
_entity_poly.pdbx_strand_id
1 'polypeptide(L)'
;MKGVASVERSACPTCGSCSGMFTANSMNCLVEALGLGLPGNGSVLATHIDRKGLFLKAGKLIVEMTKSYYEDDNEDVLPRNIANKESFENPMTLDIAMGDPPIQSSYFSCC
;
A
#
# COMPACT_ATOMS: atom_id res chain seq x y z
N MET A 1 10.62 33.46 -19.61
CA MET A 1 9.60 32.73 -18.80
C MET A 1 9.05 31.46 -19.48
N LYS A 2 9.72 30.85 -20.48
CA LYS A 2 9.21 29.62 -21.17
C LYS A 2 9.60 28.29 -20.51
N GLY A 3 10.59 28.28 -19.60
CA GLY A 3 11.09 27.05 -18.97
C GLY A 3 10.11 26.43 -17.97
N VAL A 4 9.44 27.25 -17.14
CA VAL A 4 8.55 26.78 -16.07
C VAL A 4 7.34 26.02 -16.63
N ALA A 5 6.70 26.54 -17.68
CA ALA A 5 5.55 25.88 -18.31
C ALA A 5 5.91 24.54 -18.99
N SER A 6 7.16 24.38 -19.46
CA SER A 6 7.65 23.11 -20.01
C SER A 6 7.87 22.06 -18.91
N VAL A 7 8.39 22.48 -17.77
CA VAL A 7 8.60 21.62 -16.60
C VAL A 7 7.25 21.19 -16.01
N GLU A 8 6.31 22.13 -15.87
CA GLU A 8 4.96 21.88 -15.36
C GLU A 8 4.23 20.78 -16.16
N ARG A 9 4.24 20.88 -17.50
CA ARG A 9 3.61 19.88 -18.38
C ARG A 9 4.28 18.51 -18.32
N SER A 10 5.57 18.46 -17.96
CA SER A 10 6.34 17.22 -17.93
C SER A 10 6.39 16.58 -16.54
N ALA A 11 6.04 17.32 -15.49
CA ALA A 11 6.13 16.86 -14.10
C ALA A 11 5.12 15.75 -13.77
N CYS A 12 3.93 15.78 -14.35
CA CYS A 12 2.85 14.81 -14.12
C CYS A 12 2.30 14.26 -15.46
N PRO A 13 3.05 13.40 -16.16
CA PRO A 13 2.70 12.97 -17.52
C PRO A 13 1.54 11.98 -17.57
N THR A 14 1.22 11.32 -16.47
CA THR A 14 0.16 10.28 -16.37
C THR A 14 -0.60 10.41 -15.05
N CYS A 15 -1.74 9.73 -14.94
CA CYS A 15 -2.40 9.56 -13.65
C CYS A 15 -1.57 8.65 -12.73
N GLY A 16 -1.62 8.93 -11.42
CA GLY A 16 -0.87 8.16 -10.41
C GLY A 16 -0.41 9.04 -9.24
N SER A 17 0.22 8.41 -8.25
CA SER A 17 0.98 9.08 -7.20
C SER A 17 2.31 9.60 -7.74
N CYS A 18 3.01 10.39 -6.93
CA CYS A 18 4.39 10.80 -7.21
C CYS A 18 5.26 9.59 -7.56
N SER A 19 6.21 9.74 -8.47
CA SER A 19 7.12 8.65 -8.86
C SER A 19 8.20 8.35 -7.81
N GLY A 20 8.45 9.26 -6.87
CA GLY A 20 9.41 9.07 -5.79
C GLY A 20 8.85 8.30 -4.59
N MET A 21 9.74 7.81 -3.73
CA MET A 21 9.38 7.26 -2.41
C MET A 21 9.00 8.42 -1.48
N PHE A 22 7.76 8.84 -1.63
CA PHE A 22 7.06 9.76 -0.75
C PHE A 22 5.85 9.04 -0.17
N THR A 23 5.13 9.71 0.73
CA THR A 23 4.03 9.17 1.53
C THR A 23 3.09 8.21 0.79
N ALA A 24 2.70 8.52 -0.44
CA ALA A 24 1.77 7.68 -1.20
C ALA A 24 2.37 6.31 -1.60
N ASN A 25 3.62 6.28 -2.07
CA ASN A 25 4.25 5.02 -2.50
C ASN A 25 4.72 4.22 -1.28
N SER A 26 5.28 4.91 -0.29
CA SER A 26 5.71 4.26 0.94
C SER A 26 4.56 3.66 1.74
N MET A 27 3.43 4.37 1.92
CA MET A 27 2.26 3.77 2.58
C MET A 27 1.75 2.53 1.84
N ASN A 28 1.79 2.51 0.50
CA ASN A 28 1.35 1.32 -0.23
C ASN A 28 2.28 0.12 0.00
N CYS A 29 3.60 0.35 0.08
CA CYS A 29 4.58 -0.68 0.44
C CYS A 29 4.42 -1.14 1.89
N LEU A 30 4.13 -0.21 2.82
CA LEU A 30 3.90 -0.53 4.23
C LEU A 30 2.61 -1.33 4.43
N VAL A 31 1.55 -1.03 3.68
CA VAL A 31 0.30 -1.78 3.71
C VAL A 31 0.50 -3.22 3.20
N GLU A 32 1.39 -3.44 2.23
CA GLU A 32 1.81 -4.81 1.87
C GLU A 32 2.57 -5.50 3.00
N ALA A 33 3.55 -4.83 3.61
CA ALA A 33 4.34 -5.39 4.70
C ALA A 33 3.50 -5.69 5.95
N LEU A 34 2.43 -4.94 6.16
CA LEU A 34 1.42 -5.17 7.21
C LEU A 34 0.48 -6.34 6.89
N GLY A 35 0.47 -6.85 5.65
CA GLY A 35 -0.40 -7.95 5.21
C GLY A 35 -1.81 -7.53 4.81
N LEU A 36 -2.09 -6.22 4.75
CA LEU A 36 -3.39 -5.69 4.29
C LEU A 36 -3.42 -5.40 2.77
N GLY A 37 -2.25 -5.35 2.15
CA GLY A 37 -2.07 -5.19 0.70
C GLY A 37 -1.67 -6.50 0.04
N LEU A 38 -2.21 -6.75 -1.16
CA LEU A 38 -1.71 -7.84 -1.99
C LEU A 38 -0.28 -7.54 -2.45
N PRO A 39 0.62 -8.55 -2.52
CA PRO A 39 1.96 -8.36 -3.04
C PRO A 39 1.95 -7.77 -4.46
N GLY A 40 2.65 -6.65 -4.65
CA GLY A 40 2.71 -5.91 -5.92
C GLY A 40 1.79 -4.67 -5.99
N ASN A 41 0.88 -4.46 -5.04
CA ASN A 41 0.12 -3.22 -4.87
C ASN A 41 0.99 -1.94 -4.76
N GLY A 42 2.12 -1.99 -4.03
CA GLY A 42 3.02 -0.87 -3.78
C GLY A 42 3.97 -0.55 -4.93
N SER A 43 4.22 -1.49 -5.83
CA SER A 43 5.22 -1.36 -6.91
C SER A 43 4.64 -1.34 -8.33
N VAL A 44 3.40 -1.81 -8.53
CA VAL A 44 2.78 -1.82 -9.87
C VAL A 44 2.27 -0.42 -10.24
N LEU A 45 2.72 0.09 -11.38
CA LEU A 45 2.31 1.40 -11.92
C LEU A 45 0.79 1.51 -12.14
N ALA A 46 0.26 2.73 -11.99
CA ALA A 46 -1.16 3.03 -12.13
C ALA A 46 -1.74 2.67 -13.52
N THR A 47 -0.94 2.81 -14.57
CA THR A 47 -1.34 2.56 -15.96
C THR A 47 -1.03 1.14 -16.44
N HIS A 48 -0.37 0.32 -15.63
CA HIS A 48 0.07 -1.02 -16.05
C HIS A 48 -1.11 -2.01 -16.09
N ILE A 49 -1.11 -2.89 -17.09
CA ILE A 49 -2.19 -3.86 -17.29
C ILE A 49 -2.32 -4.85 -16.13
N ASP A 50 -1.21 -5.14 -15.44
CA ASP A 50 -1.18 -6.04 -14.28
C ASP A 50 -1.99 -5.52 -13.09
N ARG A 51 -2.21 -4.20 -13.02
CA ARG A 51 -3.04 -3.60 -11.98
C ARG A 51 -4.48 -4.09 -12.04
N LYS A 52 -4.99 -4.43 -13.23
CA LYS A 52 -6.30 -5.08 -13.40
C LYS A 52 -6.35 -6.46 -12.73
N GLY A 53 -5.27 -7.23 -12.86
CA GLY A 53 -5.14 -8.54 -12.22
C GLY A 53 -5.16 -8.44 -10.69
N LEU A 54 -4.45 -7.45 -10.14
CA LEU A 54 -4.45 -7.15 -8.71
C LEU A 54 -5.86 -6.80 -8.20
N PHE A 55 -6.61 -5.95 -8.89
CA PHE A 55 -7.98 -5.62 -8.51
C PHE A 55 -8.92 -6.83 -8.53
N LEU A 56 -8.85 -7.66 -9.56
CA LEU A 56 -9.66 -8.89 -9.64
C LEU A 56 -9.30 -9.88 -8.54
N LYS A 57 -8.02 -10.02 -8.21
CA LYS A 57 -7.55 -10.87 -7.11
C LYS A 57 -8.04 -10.32 -5.76
N ALA A 58 -7.93 -9.02 -5.52
CA ALA A 58 -8.42 -8.38 -4.30
C ALA A 58 -9.94 -8.56 -4.15
N GLY A 59 -10.71 -8.38 -5.23
CA GLY A 59 -12.15 -8.57 -5.23
C GLY A 59 -12.58 -10.01 -4.92
N LYS A 60 -11.83 -11.02 -5.39
CA LYS A 60 -12.09 -12.42 -5.02
C LYS A 60 -11.74 -12.68 -3.56
N LEU A 61 -10.58 -12.20 -3.12
CA LEU A 61 -10.08 -12.42 -1.77
C LEU A 61 -11.00 -11.80 -0.70
N ILE A 62 -11.51 -10.58 -0.92
CA ILE A 62 -12.42 -9.96 0.06
C ILE A 62 -13.73 -10.74 0.21
N VAL A 63 -14.27 -11.28 -0.90
CA VAL A 63 -15.47 -12.13 -0.86
C VAL A 63 -15.19 -13.44 -0.12
N GLU A 64 -14.03 -14.05 -0.38
CA GLU A 64 -13.59 -15.26 0.32
C GLU A 64 -13.41 -15.04 1.82
N MET A 65 -12.72 -13.96 2.23
CA MET A 65 -12.57 -13.59 3.63
C MET A 65 -13.91 -13.31 4.30
N THR A 66 -14.81 -12.59 3.62
CA THR A 66 -16.17 -12.32 4.13
C THR A 66 -16.94 -13.61 4.36
N LYS A 67 -16.88 -14.55 3.42
CA LYS A 67 -17.50 -15.87 3.59
C LYS A 67 -16.89 -16.64 4.76
N SER A 68 -15.57 -16.69 4.87
CA SER A 68 -14.92 -17.40 5.97
C SER A 68 -15.31 -16.85 7.34
N TYR A 69 -15.47 -15.52 7.46
CA TYR A 69 -15.95 -14.91 8.70
C TYR A 69 -17.41 -15.31 9.03
N TYR A 70 -18.33 -15.27 8.06
CA TYR A 70 -19.76 -15.50 8.31
C TYR A 70 -20.19 -16.98 8.26
N GLU A 71 -19.48 -17.82 7.52
CA GLU A 71 -19.81 -19.24 7.30
C GLU A 71 -18.98 -20.17 8.21
N ASP A 72 -17.71 -19.83 8.46
CA ASP A 72 -16.77 -20.68 9.21
C ASP A 72 -16.40 -20.11 10.61
N ASP A 73 -17.05 -19.02 11.04
CA ASP A 73 -16.72 -18.27 12.28
C ASP A 73 -15.23 -17.90 12.39
N ASN A 74 -14.57 -17.70 11.25
CA ASN A 74 -13.14 -17.41 11.20
C ASN A 74 -12.88 -15.92 11.52
N GLU A 75 -12.57 -15.60 12.76
CA GLU A 75 -12.23 -14.23 13.16
C GLU A 75 -10.84 -13.78 12.69
N ASP A 76 -9.95 -14.69 12.25
CA ASP A 76 -8.57 -14.36 11.90
C ASP A 76 -8.47 -13.40 10.69
N VAL A 77 -9.51 -13.37 9.84
CA VAL A 77 -9.57 -12.46 8.68
C VAL A 77 -9.91 -11.01 9.06
N LEU A 78 -10.20 -10.72 10.33
CA LEU A 78 -10.50 -9.36 10.77
C LEU A 78 -9.25 -8.47 10.67
N PRO A 79 -9.38 -7.20 10.24
CA PRO A 79 -8.24 -6.30 10.11
C PRO A 79 -7.41 -6.13 11.40
N ARG A 80 -8.03 -6.27 12.59
CA ARG A 80 -7.33 -6.21 13.87
C ARG A 80 -6.49 -7.46 14.16
N ASN A 81 -6.89 -8.60 13.62
CA ASN A 81 -6.17 -9.86 13.78
C ASN A 81 -5.02 -9.94 12.76
N ILE A 82 -5.18 -9.34 11.58
CA ILE A 82 -4.12 -9.20 10.58
C ILE A 82 -3.12 -8.10 10.98
N ALA A 83 -3.58 -6.89 11.26
CA ALA A 83 -2.74 -5.75 11.68
C ALA A 83 -2.59 -5.72 13.21
N ASN A 84 -1.88 -6.71 13.74
CA ASN A 84 -1.55 -6.85 15.16
C ASN A 84 -0.12 -6.36 15.45
N LYS A 85 0.26 -6.26 16.73
CA LYS A 85 1.57 -5.73 17.15
C LYS A 85 2.77 -6.43 16.48
N GLU A 86 2.71 -7.74 16.29
CA GLU A 86 3.77 -8.52 15.64
C GLU A 86 3.86 -8.17 14.14
N SER A 87 2.71 -8.03 13.47
CA SER A 87 2.66 -7.65 12.05
C SER A 87 3.24 -6.25 11.78
N PHE A 88 3.32 -5.38 12.79
CA PHE A 88 3.88 -4.03 12.67
C PHE A 88 5.41 -3.98 12.66
N GLU A 89 6.11 -5.05 13.06
CA GLU A 89 7.58 -5.09 13.02
C GLU A 89 8.15 -5.08 11.59
N ASN A 90 7.43 -5.74 10.67
CA ASN A 90 7.77 -5.80 9.25
C ASN A 90 7.70 -4.43 8.55
N PRO A 91 6.58 -3.68 8.62
CA PRO A 91 6.50 -2.35 8.02
C PRO A 91 7.44 -1.36 8.70
N MET A 92 7.69 -1.43 10.01
CA MET A 92 8.67 -0.56 10.67
C MET A 92 10.09 -0.78 10.13
N THR A 93 10.49 -2.05 9.94
CA THR A 93 11.80 -2.38 9.35
C THR A 93 11.88 -1.89 7.90
N LEU A 94 10.78 -2.03 7.14
CA LEU A 94 10.71 -1.58 5.76
C LEU A 94 10.75 -0.04 5.65
N ASP A 95 10.07 0.70 6.53
CA ASP A 95 10.10 2.18 6.60
C ASP A 95 11.54 2.69 6.77
N ILE A 96 12.29 2.08 7.70
CA ILE A 96 13.71 2.39 7.91
C ILE A 96 14.55 2.08 6.68
N ALA A 97 14.30 0.94 6.03
CA ALA A 97 15.05 0.52 4.84
C ALA A 97 14.75 1.38 3.61
N MET A 98 13.52 1.88 3.47
CA MET A 98 13.10 2.76 2.36
C MET A 98 13.55 4.21 2.55
N GLY A 99 13.92 4.59 3.78
CA GLY A 99 14.39 5.95 4.10
C GLY A 99 13.27 6.98 4.08
N ASP A 100 12.07 6.56 4.48
CA ASP A 100 10.86 7.36 4.38
C ASP A 100 10.84 8.56 5.35
N PRO A 101 10.07 9.62 5.04
CA PRO A 101 10.04 10.82 5.85
C PRO A 101 9.50 10.54 7.27
N PRO A 102 10.00 11.26 8.31
CA PRO A 102 9.78 10.97 9.73
C PRO A 102 8.31 11.03 10.17
N ILE A 103 7.42 11.57 9.33
CA ILE A 103 5.98 11.53 9.56
C ILE A 103 5.45 10.10 9.64
N GLN A 104 6.04 9.11 8.96
CA GLN A 104 5.50 7.73 8.94
C GLN A 104 5.93 6.92 10.17
N SER A 105 7.21 6.99 10.53
CA SER A 105 7.76 6.36 11.73
C SER A 105 7.02 6.76 13.03
N SER A 106 6.57 8.02 13.12
CA SER A 106 5.84 8.53 14.30
C SER A 106 4.43 7.96 14.44
N TYR A 107 3.76 7.53 13.37
CA TYR A 107 2.46 6.84 13.46
C TYR A 107 2.59 5.40 13.96
N PHE A 108 3.64 4.68 13.57
CA PHE A 108 3.88 3.31 14.04
C PHE A 108 4.18 3.24 15.53
N SER A 109 4.90 4.23 16.08
CA SER A 109 5.16 4.29 17.52
C SER A 109 3.90 4.51 18.36
N CYS A 110 2.79 4.96 17.77
CA CYS A 110 1.53 5.22 18.48
C CYS A 110 0.57 4.00 18.46
N CYS A 111 0.82 3.03 17.58
CA CYS A 111 0.05 1.78 17.48
C CYS A 111 0.62 0.71 18.41
#